data_AF-A0A2D7WLU3-F1
#
_entry.id   AF-A0A2D7WLU3-F1
#
_cell.length_a   1.000
_cell.length_b   1.000
_cell.length_c   1.000
_cell.angle_alpha   90.00
_cell.angle_beta   90.00
_cell.angle_gamma   90.00
#
_symmetry.space_group_name_H-M   'P 1'
#
loop_
_entity.id
_entity.type
_entity.pdbx_description
1 polymer ?
#
loop_
_entity_poly.entity_id
_entity_poly.type
_entity_poly.pdbx_seq_one_letter_code
_entity_poly.pdbx_strand_id
1 'polypeptide(L)' 'MAKKVAHFRRVIKFRSYFGWVFAVVGAILFGVGAENTEMPLILINGVLFFGYGLFMVWQTKKARQRLDQGGN' A
#
# COMPACT_ATOMS: atom_id res chain seq x y z
N MET A 1 -0.59 7.82 27.53
CA MET A 1 -0.73 8.18 26.10
C MET A 1 0.44 7.66 25.24
N ALA A 2 1.70 7.92 25.58
CA ALA A 2 2.88 7.60 24.73
C ALA A 2 3.07 6.11 24.33
N LYS A 3 2.84 5.15 25.24
CA LYS A 3 2.97 3.70 24.93
C LYS A 3 1.96 3.19 23.90
N LYS A 4 0.72 3.74 23.87
CA LYS A 4 -0.30 3.36 22.89
C LYS A 4 0.04 3.89 21.50
N VAL A 5 0.55 5.12 21.41
CA VAL A 5 0.97 5.73 20.14
C VAL A 5 2.13 4.97 19.49
N ALA A 6 3.09 4.49 20.28
CA ALA A 6 4.21 3.68 19.77
C ALA A 6 3.74 2.33 19.17
N HIS A 7 2.75 1.68 19.80
CA HIS A 7 2.18 0.43 19.29
C HIS A 7 1.40 0.64 17.99
N PHE A 8 0.55 1.68 17.94
CA PHE A 8 -0.19 2.06 16.73
C PHE A 8 0.75 2.43 15.57
N ARG A 9 1.83 3.17 15.86
CA ARG A 9 2.83 3.55 14.85
C ARG A 9 3.50 2.32 14.22
N ARG A 10 3.75 1.26 15.00
CA ARG A 10 4.35 0.01 14.51
C ARG A 10 3.38 -0.76 13.58
N VAL A 11 2.12 -0.88 13.97
CA VAL A 11 1.07 -1.54 13.15
C VAL A 11 0.81 -0.81 11.83
N ILE A 12 0.73 0.53 11.88
CA ILE A 12 0.58 1.39 10.69
C ILE A 12 1.78 1.22 9.75
N LYS A 13 3.00 1.09 10.29
CA LYS A 13 4.21 0.87 9.49
C LYS A 13 4.20 -0.49 8.78
N PHE A 14 3.77 -1.54 9.47
CA PHE A 14 3.57 -2.86 8.85
C PHE A 14 2.54 -2.82 7.72
N ARG A 15 1.41 -2.11 7.91
CA ARG A 15 0.39 -1.97 6.87
C ARG A 15 0.90 -1.21 5.63
N SER A 16 1.82 -0.27 5.81
CA SER A 16 2.51 0.42 4.72
C SER A 16 3.48 -0.52 3.96
N TYR A 17 4.18 -1.40 4.67
CA TYR A 17 5.02 -2.45 4.06
C TYR A 17 4.20 -3.39 3.19
N PHE A 18 3.06 -3.88 3.69
CA PHE A 18 2.14 -4.69 2.89
C PHE A 18 1.64 -3.93 1.65
N GLY A 19 1.33 -2.64 1.78
CA GLY A 19 0.97 -1.78 0.64
C GLY A 19 2.06 -1.72 -0.43
N TRP A 20 3.33 -1.60 -0.01
CA TRP A 20 4.47 -1.64 -0.93
C TRP A 20 4.66 -3.01 -1.59
N VAL A 21 4.49 -4.11 -0.84
CA VAL A 21 4.56 -5.46 -1.41
C VAL A 21 3.46 -5.67 -2.46
N PHE A 22 2.22 -5.28 -2.15
CA PHE A 22 1.11 -5.35 -3.10
C PHE A 22 1.33 -4.46 -4.33
N ALA A 23 1.95 -3.28 -4.14
CA ALA A 23 2.31 -2.43 -5.26
C ALA A 23 3.38 -3.10 -6.16
N VAL A 24 4.45 -3.63 -5.60
CA VAL A 24 5.50 -4.29 -6.39
C VAL A 24 4.93 -5.51 -7.14
N VAL A 25 4.18 -6.37 -6.44
CA VAL A 25 3.55 -7.55 -7.06
C VAL A 25 2.54 -7.14 -8.14
N GLY A 26 1.71 -6.13 -7.87
CA GLY A 26 0.75 -5.60 -8.85
C GLY A 26 1.42 -5.03 -10.10
N ALA A 27 2.55 -4.33 -9.95
CA ALA A 27 3.33 -3.81 -11.07
C ALA A 27 3.94 -4.93 -11.93
N ILE A 28 4.46 -5.99 -11.29
CA ILE A 28 4.99 -7.17 -11.99
C ILE A 28 3.86 -7.89 -12.76
N LEU A 29 2.72 -8.14 -12.11
CA LEU A 29 1.55 -8.77 -12.74
C LEU A 29 1.00 -7.92 -13.90
N PHE A 30 1.02 -6.60 -13.76
CA PHE A 30 0.64 -5.68 -14.83
C PHE A 30 1.59 -5.77 -16.03
N GLY A 31 2.91 -5.81 -15.79
CA GLY A 31 3.90 -5.98 -16.86
C GLY A 31 3.72 -7.29 -17.61
N VAL A 32 3.61 -8.41 -16.89
CA VAL A 32 3.37 -9.74 -17.48
C VAL A 32 2.04 -9.79 -18.24
N GLY A 33 0.98 -9.15 -17.70
CA GLY A 33 -0.33 -9.07 -18.35
C GLY A 33 -0.35 -8.17 -19.59
N ALA A 34 0.52 -7.16 -19.67
CA ALA A 34 0.65 -6.30 -20.85
C ALA A 34 1.35 -7.02 -22.01
N GLU A 35 2.27 -7.94 -21.69
CA GLU A 35 2.92 -8.81 -22.69
C GLU A 35 2.02 -9.98 -23.12
N ASN A 36 1.07 -10.40 -22.28
CA ASN A 36 0.17 -11.52 -22.51
C ASN A 36 -1.29 -11.06 -22.59
N THR A 37 -1.68 -10.50 -23.73
CA THR A 37 -3.01 -9.93 -24.00
C THR A 37 -4.15 -10.96 -23.93
N GLU A 38 -3.83 -12.26 -23.98
CA GLU A 38 -4.80 -13.36 -23.90
C GLU A 38 -5.44 -13.52 -22.51
N MET A 39 -4.87 -12.90 -21.46
CA MET A 39 -5.38 -12.98 -20.09
C MET A 39 -5.64 -11.58 -19.49
N PRO A 40 -6.64 -10.83 -19.98
CA PRO A 40 -6.96 -9.47 -19.52
C PRO A 40 -7.32 -9.41 -18.02
N LEU A 41 -7.76 -10.54 -17.44
CA LEU A 41 -7.97 -10.67 -15.99
C LEU A 41 -6.69 -10.44 -15.19
N ILE A 42 -5.52 -10.88 -15.67
CA ILE A 42 -4.24 -10.69 -14.97
C ILE A 42 -3.86 -9.22 -14.97
N LEU A 43 -4.07 -8.52 -16.09
CA LEU A 43 -3.83 -7.08 -16.22
C LEU A 43 -4.70 -6.28 -15.24
N ILE A 44 -6.01 -6.56 -15.20
CA ILE A 44 -6.96 -5.90 -14.30
C ILE A 44 -6.60 -6.17 -12.83
N ASN A 45 -6.25 -7.41 -12.48
CA ASN A 45 -5.80 -7.75 -11.13
C ASN A 45 -4.49 -7.04 -10.79
N GLY A 46 -3.54 -6.95 -11.72
CA GLY A 46 -2.28 -6.24 -11.55
C GLY A 46 -2.51 -4.75 -11.24
N VAL A 47 -3.35 -4.07 -12.02
CA VAL A 47 -3.73 -2.66 -11.79
C VAL A 47 -4.45 -2.50 -10.44
N LEU A 48 -5.38 -3.39 -10.11
CA LEU A 48 -6.14 -3.34 -8.85
C LEU A 48 -5.22 -3.54 -7.64
N PHE A 49 -4.34 -4.54 -7.67
CA PHE A 49 -3.37 -4.78 -6.60
C PHE A 49 -2.36 -3.63 -6.49
N PHE A 50 -1.91 -3.09 -7.62
CA PHE A 50 -1.00 -1.95 -7.66
C PHE A 50 -1.63 -0.69 -7.05
N GLY A 51 -2.81 -0.31 -7.54
CA GLY A 51 -3.55 0.85 -7.08
C GLY A 51 -3.96 0.73 -5.61
N TYR A 52 -4.44 -0.44 -5.18
CA TYR A 52 -4.79 -0.69 -3.78
C TYR A 52 -3.56 -0.67 -2.86
N GLY A 53 -2.43 -1.24 -3.29
CA GLY A 53 -1.16 -1.17 -2.57
C GLY A 53 -0.70 0.26 -2.34
N LEU A 54 -0.68 1.09 -3.40
CA LEU A 54 -0.38 2.52 -3.32
C LEU A 54 -1.35 3.27 -2.41
N PHE A 55 -2.64 2.96 -2.48
CA PHE A 55 -3.65 3.57 -1.62
C PHE A 55 -3.42 3.24 -0.14
N MET A 56 -3.04 2.00 0.20
CA MET A 56 -2.66 1.63 1.56
C MET A 56 -1.42 2.38 2.07
N VAL A 57 -0.41 2.60 1.20
CA VAL A 57 0.78 3.41 1.53
C VAL A 57 0.40 4.87 1.76
N TRP A 58 -0.47 5.44 0.91
CA TRP A 58 -0.92 6.82 1.05
C TRP A 58 -1.72 7.04 2.33
N GLN A 59 -2.67 6.15 2.66
CA GLN A 59 -3.43 6.23 3.92
C GLN A 59 -2.52 6.19 5.14
N THR A 60 -1.53 5.29 5.16
CA THR A 60 -0.59 5.16 6.28
C THR A 60 0.31 6.40 6.41
N LYS A 61 0.76 6.98 5.29
CA LYS A 61 1.51 8.25 5.28
C LYS A 61 0.66 9.40 5.81
N LYS A 62 -0.59 9.52 5.36
CA LYS A 62 -1.53 10.57 5.80
C LYS A 62 -1.90 10.43 7.29
N ALA A 63 -2.13 9.20 7.77
CA ALA A 63 -2.39 8.94 9.19
C ALA A 63 -1.19 9.30 10.06
N ARG A 64 0.04 8.99 9.60
CA ARG A 64 1.26 9.36 10.32
C ARG A 64 1.47 10.86 10.39
N GLN A 65 1.24 11.59 9.30
CA GLN A 65 1.32 13.06 9.28
C GLN A 65 0.34 13.72 10.25
N ARG A 66 -0.91 13.23 10.31
CA ARG A 66 -1.91 13.74 11.27
C ARG A 66 -1.51 13.50 12.73
N LEU A 67 -0.87 12.36 13.02
CA LEU A 67 -0.36 12.07 14.36
C LEU A 67 0.82 12.96 14.74
N ASP A 68 1.68 13.33 13.78
CA ASP A 68 2.81 14.23 14.04
C ASP A 68 2.36 15.72 14.14
N GLN A 69 1.26 16.12 13.47
CA GLN A 69 0.70 17.49 13.56
C GLN A 69 -0.17 17.75 14.80
N GLY A 70 -0.89 16.74 15.31
CA GLY A 70 -1.74 16.89 16.50
C GLY A 70 -1.01 16.80 17.85
N GLY A 71 0.32 16.86 17.84
CA GLY A 71 1.18 16.79 19.03
C GLY A 71 1.86 18.10 19.39
N ASN A 72 1.45 19.22 18.78
CA ASN A 72 1.89 20.59 19.07
C ASN A 72 0.69 21.43 19.51
#